data_AF-A0A2P4PCQ1-F1
#
_entry.id   AF-A0A2P4PCQ1-F1
#
_cell.length_a   1.000
_cell.length_b   1.000
_cell.length_c   1.000
_cell.angle_alpha   90.00
_cell.angle_beta   90.00
_cell.angle_gamma   90.00
#
_symmetry.space_group_name_H-M   'P 1'
#
loop_
_entity.id
_entity.type
_entity.pdbx_description
1 polymer ?
#
loop_
_entity_poly.entity_id
_entity_poly.type
_entity_poly.pdbx_seq_one_letter_code
_entity_poly.pdbx_strand_id
1 'polypeptide(L)'
;MTMKASSTSQMQNVFKEKIEALKEETSNLIEEIAGYAGDGNTNEFLRSLGNLESKLMDIYKTMDSLSNRVDEVEKELKELKDQVNYMKFFSDYRDWASIFIQMLTKKLGGVDNWHGVEMGLHYHNLNEPLTKKESGCVERLMNLLKDDEDIGLSLTDIKLLLEVRDTSNILIHKKNQTSRDAEMELGTYPVPDDLKIYKPPLKKAFKAMSRWRSS
;
A
#
# COMPACT_ATOMS: atom_id res chain seq x y z
N MET A 1 -17.53 4.36 3.26
CA MET A 1 -17.32 3.39 2.17
C MET A 1 -17.61 2.00 2.71
N THR A 2 -18.83 1.52 2.54
CA THR A 2 -19.30 0.25 3.08
C THR A 2 -20.19 -0.38 2.03
N MET A 3 -19.58 -1.04 1.03
CA MET A 3 -20.27 -1.95 0.10
C MET A 3 -19.21 -2.69 -0.74
N LYS A 4 -18.68 -3.80 -0.22
CA LYS A 4 -17.97 -4.85 -0.99
C LYS A 4 -18.11 -6.23 -0.34
N ALA A 5 -18.29 -6.32 0.98
CA ALA A 5 -18.48 -7.58 1.69
C ALA A 5 -19.73 -8.39 1.28
N SER A 6 -20.80 -7.72 0.83
CA SER A 6 -22.03 -8.38 0.38
C SER A 6 -21.84 -9.24 -0.87
N SER A 7 -20.98 -8.83 -1.81
CA SER A 7 -20.86 -9.53 -3.11
C SER A 7 -19.99 -10.79 -3.00
N THR A 8 -18.93 -10.77 -2.19
CA THR A 8 -18.02 -11.93 -2.03
C THR A 8 -18.71 -13.09 -1.30
N SER A 9 -19.47 -12.80 -0.23
CA SER A 9 -20.19 -13.83 0.52
C SER A 9 -21.32 -14.46 -0.30
N GLN A 10 -22.05 -13.65 -1.09
CA GLN A 10 -23.07 -14.16 -2.01
C GLN A 10 -22.46 -15.06 -3.08
N MET A 11 -21.32 -14.67 -3.66
CA MET A 11 -20.66 -15.45 -4.70
C MET A 11 -20.06 -16.77 -4.16
N GLN A 12 -19.50 -16.76 -2.95
CA GLN A 12 -19.03 -17.99 -2.29
C GLN A 12 -20.17 -18.98 -2.06
N ASN A 13 -21.35 -18.51 -1.67
CA ASN A 13 -22.52 -19.36 -1.51
C ASN A 13 -22.96 -19.97 -2.85
N VAL A 14 -22.98 -19.20 -3.94
CA VAL A 14 -23.30 -19.70 -5.29
C VAL A 14 -22.32 -20.80 -5.73
N PHE A 15 -21.02 -20.60 -5.53
CA PHE A 15 -20.04 -21.64 -5.86
C PHE A 15 -20.21 -22.90 -5.00
N LYS A 16 -20.48 -22.74 -3.71
CA LYS A 16 -20.68 -23.86 -2.79
C LYS A 16 -21.91 -24.69 -3.16
N GLU A 17 -23.03 -24.03 -3.46
CA GLU A 17 -24.26 -24.69 -3.93
C GLU A 17 -24.02 -25.43 -5.25
N LYS A 18 -23.30 -24.81 -6.20
CA LYS A 18 -22.98 -25.44 -7.48
C LYS A 18 -22.09 -26.66 -7.33
N ILE A 19 -21.10 -26.62 -6.43
CA ILE A 19 -20.20 -27.75 -6.16
C ILE A 19 -20.96 -28.93 -5.53
N GLU A 20 -21.85 -28.68 -4.56
CA GLU A 20 -22.66 -29.74 -3.96
C GLU A 20 -23.62 -30.37 -4.97
N ALA A 21 -24.28 -29.56 -5.81
CA ALA A 21 -25.14 -30.08 -6.88
C ALA A 21 -24.36 -30.98 -7.86
N LEU A 22 -23.19 -30.53 -8.33
CA LEU A 22 -22.34 -31.34 -9.22
C LEU A 22 -21.87 -32.64 -8.57
N LYS A 23 -21.56 -32.62 -7.27
CA LYS A 23 -21.15 -33.79 -6.51
C LYS A 23 -22.28 -34.82 -6.38
N GLU A 24 -23.49 -34.37 -6.07
CA GLU A 24 -24.67 -35.24 -5.97
C GLU A 24 -24.99 -35.87 -7.32
N GLU A 25 -25.06 -35.07 -8.38
CA GLU A 25 -25.32 -35.54 -9.75
C GLU A 25 -24.27 -36.55 -10.23
N THR A 26 -22.98 -36.29 -9.96
CA THR A 26 -21.89 -37.20 -10.33
C THR A 26 -21.96 -38.52 -9.56
N SER A 27 -22.33 -38.48 -8.28
CA SER A 27 -22.50 -39.68 -7.46
C SER A 27 -23.63 -40.56 -7.98
N ASN A 28 -24.78 -39.95 -8.29
CA ASN A 28 -25.93 -40.66 -8.86
C ASN A 28 -25.59 -41.31 -10.22
N LEU A 29 -24.89 -40.59 -11.10
CA LEU A 29 -24.45 -41.14 -12.39
C LEU A 29 -23.51 -42.34 -12.24
N ILE A 30 -22.61 -42.32 -11.24
CA ILE A 30 -21.72 -43.46 -10.97
C ILE A 30 -22.52 -44.70 -10.54
N GLU A 31 -23.53 -44.52 -9.69
CA GLU A 31 -24.42 -45.62 -9.26
C GLU A 31 -25.23 -46.18 -10.44
N GLU A 32 -25.78 -45.33 -11.30
CA GLU A 32 -26.50 -45.74 -12.52
C GLU A 32 -25.59 -46.54 -13.47
N ILE A 33 -24.37 -46.06 -13.72
CA ILE A 33 -23.38 -46.73 -14.57
C ILE A 33 -23.07 -48.13 -14.03
N ALA A 34 -22.89 -48.27 -12.71
CA ALA A 34 -22.63 -49.56 -12.07
C ALA A 34 -23.82 -50.52 -12.24
N GLY A 35 -25.05 -50.03 -12.09
CA GLY A 35 -26.27 -50.79 -12.33
C GLY A 35 -26.38 -51.30 -13.78
N TYR A 36 -26.25 -50.39 -14.76
CA TYR A 36 -26.34 -50.75 -16.18
C TYR A 36 -25.23 -51.71 -16.64
N ALA A 37 -24.03 -51.60 -16.04
CA ALA A 37 -22.95 -52.56 -16.29
C ALA A 37 -23.29 -53.97 -15.77
N GLY A 38 -23.94 -54.07 -14.61
CA GLY A 38 -24.41 -55.34 -14.04
C GLY A 38 -25.53 -55.99 -14.85
N ASP A 39 -26.44 -55.18 -15.38
CA ASP A 39 -27.61 -55.63 -16.15
C ASP A 39 -27.29 -55.93 -17.63
N GLY A 40 -26.07 -55.61 -18.10
CA GLY A 40 -25.69 -55.75 -19.51
C GLY A 40 -26.39 -54.77 -20.45
N ASN A 41 -26.93 -53.67 -19.91
CA ASN A 41 -27.63 -52.64 -20.69
C ASN A 41 -26.62 -51.62 -21.28
N THR A 42 -25.93 -52.05 -22.33
CA THR A 42 -24.83 -51.29 -22.95
C THR A 42 -25.23 -49.90 -23.44
N ASN A 43 -26.45 -49.72 -23.93
CA ASN A 43 -26.91 -48.43 -24.45
C ASN A 43 -27.06 -47.39 -23.34
N GLU A 44 -27.69 -47.77 -22.22
CA GLU A 44 -27.84 -46.88 -21.07
C GLU A 44 -26.50 -46.62 -20.37
N PHE A 45 -25.63 -47.64 -20.28
CA PHE A 45 -24.26 -47.49 -19.80
C PHE A 45 -23.47 -46.42 -20.60
N LEU A 46 -23.50 -46.50 -21.93
CA LEU A 46 -22.82 -45.51 -22.80
C LEU A 46 -23.43 -44.12 -22.67
N ARG A 47 -24.75 -44.01 -22.53
CA ARG A 47 -25.44 -42.74 -22.33
C ARG A 47 -25.05 -42.08 -21.00
N SER A 48 -25.04 -42.85 -19.91
CA SER A 48 -24.64 -42.34 -18.59
C SER A 48 -23.16 -41.98 -18.53
N LEU A 49 -22.28 -42.70 -19.24
CA LEU A 49 -20.87 -42.29 -19.40
C LEU A 49 -20.73 -40.94 -20.12
N GLY A 50 -21.47 -40.72 -21.21
CA GLY A 50 -21.47 -39.41 -21.90
C GLY A 50 -22.00 -38.28 -21.02
N ASN A 51 -23.01 -38.56 -20.19
CA ASN A 51 -23.51 -37.61 -19.20
C ASN A 51 -22.44 -37.30 -18.13
N LEU A 52 -21.74 -38.31 -17.64
CA LEU A 52 -20.64 -38.16 -16.68
C LEU A 52 -19.50 -37.30 -17.26
N GLU A 53 -19.10 -37.56 -18.51
CA GLU A 53 -18.09 -36.76 -19.20
C GLU A 53 -18.49 -35.28 -19.29
N SER A 54 -19.74 -35.01 -19.67
CA SER A 54 -20.29 -33.64 -19.72
C SER A 54 -20.25 -32.95 -18.35
N LYS A 55 -20.64 -33.67 -17.28
CA LYS A 55 -20.60 -33.13 -15.90
C LYS A 55 -19.17 -32.86 -15.41
N LEU A 56 -18.22 -33.74 -15.73
CA LEU A 56 -16.80 -33.50 -15.45
C LEU A 56 -16.29 -32.24 -16.15
N MET A 57 -16.69 -32.00 -17.40
CA MET A 57 -16.34 -30.77 -18.12
C MET A 57 -16.91 -29.52 -17.45
N ASP A 58 -18.12 -29.58 -16.89
CA ASP A 58 -18.71 -28.47 -16.14
C ASP A 58 -18.03 -28.23 -14.79
N ILE A 59 -17.54 -29.30 -14.14
CA ILE A 59 -16.69 -29.20 -12.95
C ILE A 59 -15.39 -28.47 -13.30
N TYR A 60 -14.70 -28.86 -14.37
CA TYR A 60 -13.46 -28.21 -14.80
C TYR A 60 -13.65 -26.71 -15.08
N LYS A 61 -14.72 -26.33 -15.81
CA LYS A 61 -15.03 -24.91 -16.06
C LYS A 61 -15.29 -24.14 -14.77
N THR A 62 -15.98 -24.77 -13.82
CA THR A 62 -16.28 -24.14 -12.52
C THR A 62 -15.00 -23.95 -11.70
N MET A 63 -14.09 -24.93 -11.72
CA MET A 63 -12.80 -24.85 -11.04
C MET A 63 -11.89 -23.79 -11.66
N ASP A 64 -11.83 -23.70 -12.98
CA ASP A 64 -11.04 -22.69 -13.69
C ASP A 64 -11.54 -21.27 -13.38
N SER A 65 -12.87 -21.07 -13.38
CA SER A 65 -13.45 -19.80 -12.96
C SER A 65 -13.16 -19.46 -11.50
N LEU A 66 -13.11 -20.44 -10.61
CA LEU A 66 -12.77 -20.24 -9.20
C LEU A 66 -11.29 -19.87 -9.04
N SER A 67 -10.40 -20.56 -9.74
CA SER A 67 -8.95 -20.28 -9.73
C SER A 67 -8.66 -18.85 -10.17
N ASN A 68 -9.22 -18.42 -11.30
CA ASN A 68 -9.06 -17.05 -11.80
C ASN A 68 -9.54 -16.00 -10.79
N ARG A 69 -10.61 -16.30 -10.03
CA ARG A 69 -11.12 -15.39 -9.00
C ARG A 69 -10.23 -15.34 -7.77
N VAL A 70 -9.62 -16.47 -7.38
CA VAL A 70 -8.63 -16.50 -6.30
C VAL A 70 -7.44 -15.61 -6.65
N ASP A 71 -6.91 -15.72 -7.88
CA ASP A 71 -5.80 -14.88 -8.34
C ASP A 71 -6.14 -13.38 -8.30
N GLU A 72 -7.35 -13.01 -8.71
CA GLU A 72 -7.83 -11.62 -8.66
C GLU A 72 -7.93 -11.11 -7.21
N VAL A 73 -8.47 -11.92 -6.29
CA VAL A 73 -8.57 -11.56 -4.87
C VAL A 73 -7.21 -11.45 -4.21
N GLU A 74 -6.26 -12.35 -4.52
CA GLU A 74 -4.89 -12.26 -4.02
C GLU A 74 -4.19 -10.97 -4.48
N LYS A 75 -4.42 -10.57 -5.73
CA LYS A 75 -3.92 -9.31 -6.26
C LYS A 75 -4.55 -8.10 -5.55
N GLU A 76 -5.88 -8.04 -5.43
CA GLU A 76 -6.56 -6.95 -4.70
C GLU A 76 -6.08 -6.87 -3.25
N LEU A 77 -5.87 -8.02 -2.59
CA LEU A 77 -5.38 -8.08 -1.21
C LEU A 77 -3.96 -7.54 -1.09
N LYS A 78 -3.08 -7.86 -2.04
CA LYS A 78 -1.72 -7.32 -2.08
C LYS A 78 -1.74 -5.81 -2.24
N GLU A 79 -2.52 -5.29 -3.19
CA GLU A 79 -2.67 -3.84 -3.42
C GLU A 79 -3.22 -3.12 -2.17
N LEU A 80 -4.23 -3.68 -1.51
CA LEU A 80 -4.77 -3.14 -0.26
C LEU A 80 -3.74 -3.16 0.87
N LYS A 81 -3.00 -4.25 1.01
CA LYS A 81 -1.94 -4.37 2.03
C LYS A 81 -0.86 -3.33 1.80
N ASP A 82 -0.45 -3.12 0.56
CA ASP A 82 0.51 -2.08 0.21
C ASP A 82 -0.06 -0.70 0.53
N GLN A 83 -1.30 -0.38 0.12
CA GLN A 83 -1.96 0.88 0.47
C GLN A 83 -2.05 1.12 1.98
N VAL A 84 -2.39 0.10 2.77
CA VAL A 84 -2.42 0.19 4.24
C VAL A 84 -1.02 0.47 4.80
N ASN A 85 0.01 -0.20 4.28
CA ASN A 85 1.39 0.06 4.69
C ASN A 85 1.82 1.48 4.33
N TYR A 86 1.46 1.97 3.15
CA TYR A 86 1.65 3.35 2.72
C TYR A 86 0.98 4.33 3.69
N MET A 87 -0.31 4.15 3.98
CA MET A 87 -1.05 5.02 4.91
C MET A 87 -0.44 5.00 6.31
N LYS A 88 -0.12 3.81 6.84
CA LYS A 88 0.48 3.68 8.17
C LYS A 88 1.83 4.40 8.24
N PHE A 89 2.70 4.19 7.26
CA PHE A 89 3.99 4.86 7.19
C PHE A 89 3.82 6.38 7.22
N PHE A 90 3.04 6.94 6.30
CA PHE A 90 2.85 8.39 6.26
C PHE A 90 2.20 8.93 7.54
N SER A 91 1.22 8.22 8.12
CA SER A 91 0.57 8.64 9.37
C SER A 91 1.55 8.67 10.56
N ASP A 92 2.41 7.65 10.70
CA ASP A 92 3.36 7.55 11.81
C ASP A 92 4.46 8.63 11.74
N TYR A 93 4.90 9.02 10.53
CA TYR A 93 6.01 9.97 10.34
C TYR A 93 5.61 11.41 10.02
N ARG A 94 4.35 11.69 9.65
CA ARG A 94 3.85 13.05 9.32
C ARG A 94 4.09 14.04 10.44
N ASP A 95 3.75 13.67 11.67
CA ASP A 95 3.87 14.59 12.80
C ASP A 95 5.33 14.96 13.06
N TRP A 96 6.23 13.99 12.90
CA TRP A 96 7.67 14.21 13.04
C TRP A 96 8.22 15.10 11.93
N ALA A 97 7.81 14.89 10.68
CA ALA A 97 8.16 15.77 9.58
C ALA A 97 7.63 17.20 9.82
N SER A 98 6.41 17.33 10.31
CA SER A 98 5.80 18.63 10.66
C SER A 98 6.56 19.34 11.78
N ILE A 99 6.94 18.63 12.84
CA ILE A 99 7.73 19.17 13.96
C ILE A 99 9.10 19.62 13.46
N PHE A 100 9.77 18.80 12.64
CA PHE A 100 11.06 19.14 12.06
C PHE A 100 10.99 20.40 11.19
N ILE A 101 9.99 20.49 10.30
CA ILE A 101 9.78 21.66 9.45
C ILE A 101 9.55 22.92 10.30
N GLN A 102 8.75 22.84 11.38
CA GLN A 102 8.57 23.98 12.29
C GLN A 102 9.87 24.42 12.96
N MET A 103 10.76 23.49 13.35
CA MET A 103 12.08 23.83 13.89
C MET A 103 12.95 24.52 12.82
N LEU A 104 12.92 24.01 11.60
CA LEU A 104 13.64 24.57 10.47
C LEU A 104 13.16 25.99 10.13
N THR A 105 11.84 26.21 10.12
CA THR A 105 11.22 27.54 9.96
C THR A 105 11.72 28.54 11.00
N LYS A 106 11.82 28.13 12.28
CA LYS A 106 12.36 28.99 13.34
C LYS A 106 13.82 29.32 13.11
N LYS A 107 14.65 28.33 12.77
CA LYS A 107 16.08 28.54 12.48
C LYS A 107 16.32 29.41 11.25
N LEU A 108 15.43 29.37 10.26
CA LEU A 108 15.46 30.26 9.09
C LEU A 108 15.01 31.69 9.37
N GLY A 109 14.63 32.02 10.61
CA GLY A 109 14.19 33.36 10.99
C GLY A 109 12.71 33.64 10.74
N GLY A 110 11.88 32.59 10.64
CA GLY A 110 10.42 32.71 10.67
C GLY A 110 9.69 32.23 9.41
N VAL A 111 8.36 32.34 9.47
CA VAL A 111 7.43 31.76 8.48
C VAL A 111 7.61 32.39 7.10
N ASP A 112 7.92 33.68 7.00
CA ASP A 112 8.08 34.36 5.71
C ASP A 112 9.29 33.84 4.91
N ASN A 113 10.39 33.52 5.59
CA ASN A 113 11.57 32.93 4.96
C ASN A 113 11.30 31.49 4.55
N TRP A 114 10.58 30.74 5.38
CA TRP A 114 10.16 29.37 5.04
C TRP A 114 9.20 29.35 3.85
N HIS A 115 8.24 30.27 3.80
CA HIS A 115 7.33 30.39 2.66
C HIS A 115 8.10 30.66 1.35
N GLY A 116 9.13 31.51 1.40
CA GLY A 116 10.02 31.73 0.26
C GLY A 116 10.80 30.47 -0.16
N VAL A 117 11.18 29.61 0.79
CA VAL A 117 11.79 28.30 0.50
C VAL A 117 10.77 27.36 -0.16
N GLU A 118 9.56 27.23 0.40
CA GLU A 118 8.53 26.34 -0.15
C GLU A 118 8.16 26.73 -1.59
N MET A 119 7.92 28.02 -1.84
CA MET A 119 7.67 28.52 -3.19
C MET A 119 8.87 28.31 -4.12
N GLY A 120 10.09 28.57 -3.61
CA GLY A 120 11.32 28.32 -4.37
C GLY A 120 11.49 26.86 -4.78
N LEU A 121 11.20 25.91 -3.90
CA LEU A 121 11.27 24.47 -4.21
C LEU A 121 10.15 24.05 -5.16
N HIS A 122 8.94 24.61 -5.00
CA HIS A 122 7.80 24.34 -5.88
C HIS A 122 8.08 24.78 -7.32
N TYR A 123 8.48 26.03 -7.53
CA TYR A 123 8.78 26.54 -8.87
C TYR A 123 10.00 25.88 -9.49
N HIS A 124 11.01 25.55 -8.69
CA HIS A 124 12.17 24.80 -9.19
C HIS A 124 11.76 23.41 -9.73
N ASN A 125 10.80 22.72 -9.10
CA ASN A 125 10.28 21.44 -9.60
C ASN A 125 9.48 21.58 -10.91
N LEU A 126 8.88 22.75 -11.14
CA LEU A 126 8.14 23.05 -12.38
C LEU A 126 9.05 23.63 -13.48
N ASN A 127 10.36 23.70 -13.26
CA ASN A 127 11.33 24.40 -14.11
C ASN A 127 10.98 25.89 -14.38
N GLU A 128 10.31 26.53 -13.42
CA GLU A 128 9.95 27.95 -13.49
C GLU A 128 11.07 28.84 -12.91
N PRO A 129 11.24 30.07 -13.41
CA PRO A 129 12.25 30.99 -12.91
C PRO A 129 11.89 31.47 -11.50
N LEU A 130 12.89 31.45 -10.61
CA LEU A 130 12.75 31.93 -9.23
C LEU A 130 12.91 33.45 -9.15
N THR A 131 12.11 34.08 -8.30
CA THR A 131 12.35 35.47 -7.89
C THR A 131 13.64 35.58 -7.05
N LYS A 132 14.20 36.79 -6.97
CA LYS A 132 15.36 37.05 -6.09
C LYS A 132 15.08 36.68 -4.63
N LYS A 133 13.84 36.89 -4.17
CA LYS A 133 13.44 36.57 -2.79
C LYS A 133 13.44 35.05 -2.56
N GLU A 134 12.83 34.28 -3.46
CA GLU A 134 12.78 32.81 -3.37
C GLU A 134 14.17 32.20 -3.45
N SER A 135 14.98 32.62 -4.44
CA SER A 135 16.36 32.17 -4.59
C SER A 135 17.19 32.43 -3.33
N GLY A 136 17.11 33.65 -2.77
CA GLY A 136 17.82 33.98 -1.53
C GLY A 136 17.31 33.23 -0.29
N CYS A 137 16.04 32.81 -0.25
CA CYS A 137 15.52 31.95 0.81
C CYS A 137 16.03 30.51 0.68
N VAL A 138 16.02 29.95 -0.54
CA VAL A 138 16.56 28.61 -0.82
C VAL A 138 18.06 28.55 -0.54
N GLU A 139 18.84 29.57 -0.92
CA GLU A 139 20.27 29.65 -0.61
C GLU A 139 20.54 29.72 0.89
N ARG A 140 19.74 30.49 1.64
CA ARG A 140 19.82 30.50 3.11
C ARG A 140 19.54 29.13 3.71
N LEU A 141 18.55 28.40 3.20
CA LEU A 141 18.34 27.01 3.60
C LEU A 141 19.55 26.15 3.27
N MET A 142 20.09 26.21 2.04
CA MET A 142 21.27 25.41 1.68
C MET A 142 22.45 25.65 2.63
N ASN A 143 22.72 26.91 2.98
CA ASN A 143 23.81 27.25 3.90
C ASN A 143 23.52 26.69 5.31
N LEU A 144 22.29 26.86 5.80
CA LEU A 144 21.88 26.31 7.10
C LEU A 144 22.01 24.78 7.17
N LEU A 145 21.73 24.08 6.07
CA LEU A 145 21.90 22.63 5.99
C LEU A 145 23.37 22.20 5.92
N LYS A 146 24.25 23.02 5.31
CA LYS A 146 25.70 22.79 5.25
C LYS A 146 26.37 22.97 6.61
N ASP A 147 25.89 23.91 7.42
CA ASP A 147 26.49 24.23 8.71
C ASP A 147 26.46 23.07 9.73
N ASP A 148 25.62 22.04 9.52
CA ASP A 148 25.51 20.84 10.36
C ASP A 148 25.99 19.58 9.59
N GLU A 149 27.28 19.56 9.23
CA GLU A 149 27.93 18.52 8.40
C GLU A 149 27.69 17.09 8.93
N ASP A 150 27.63 16.93 10.26
CA ASP A 150 27.38 15.65 10.93
C ASP A 150 25.98 15.06 10.68
N ILE A 151 25.01 15.92 10.34
CA ILE A 151 23.63 15.49 10.02
C ILE A 151 23.50 15.28 8.52
N GLY A 152 24.17 16.11 7.70
CA GLY A 152 24.27 15.93 6.26
C GLY A 152 22.92 15.97 5.53
N LEU A 153 22.02 16.86 5.95
CA LEU A 153 20.75 17.10 5.26
C LEU A 153 20.99 17.82 3.92
N SER A 154 20.32 17.36 2.88
CA SER A 154 20.32 17.97 1.55
C SER A 154 18.97 18.59 1.23
N LEU A 155 18.91 19.43 0.19
CA LEU A 155 17.61 19.92 -0.32
C LEU A 155 16.69 18.79 -0.78
N THR A 156 17.25 17.70 -1.30
CA THR A 156 16.48 16.49 -1.63
C THR A 156 15.84 15.88 -0.39
N ASP A 157 16.57 15.81 0.73
CA ASP A 157 16.01 15.33 2.00
C ASP A 157 14.85 16.23 2.47
N ILE A 158 14.98 17.56 2.32
CA ILE A 158 13.90 18.50 2.65
C ILE A 158 12.66 18.28 1.79
N LYS A 159 12.82 18.10 0.48
CA LYS A 159 11.69 17.81 -0.43
C LYS A 159 10.95 16.53 -0.01
N LEU A 160 11.68 15.46 0.28
CA LEU A 160 11.09 14.19 0.72
C LEU A 160 10.36 14.32 2.07
N LEU A 161 10.85 15.15 2.99
CA LEU A 161 10.16 15.42 4.27
C LEU A 161 8.88 16.26 4.09
N LEU A 162 8.86 17.18 3.11
CA LEU A 162 7.65 17.91 2.74
C LEU A 162 6.61 16.98 2.16
N GLU A 163 7.01 16.05 1.29
CA GLU A 163 6.12 15.01 0.77
C GLU A 163 5.51 14.16 1.90
N VAL A 164 6.31 13.71 2.88
CA VAL A 164 5.80 12.98 4.05
C VAL A 164 4.75 13.78 4.82
N ARG A 165 4.97 15.09 5.02
CA ARG A 165 4.00 15.99 5.66
C ARG A 165 2.71 16.12 4.84
N ASP A 166 2.84 16.36 3.55
CA ASP A 166 1.74 16.80 2.68
C ASP A 166 0.89 15.64 2.19
N THR A 167 1.49 14.50 1.83
CA THR A 167 0.79 13.28 1.40
C THR A 167 -0.07 12.69 2.53
N SER A 168 0.34 12.84 3.79
CA SER A 168 -0.42 12.35 4.93
C SER A 168 -1.65 13.22 5.28
N ASN A 169 -1.68 14.51 4.86
CA ASN A 169 -2.85 15.37 5.05
C ASN A 169 -4.11 14.84 4.33
N ILE A 170 -3.93 13.97 3.32
CA ILE A 170 -5.03 13.38 2.54
C ILE A 170 -5.53 12.06 3.17
N LEU A 171 -4.77 11.39 4.06
CA LEU A 171 -4.92 9.96 4.35
C LEU A 171 -4.78 9.51 5.83
N ILE A 172 -5.46 10.14 6.80
CA ILE A 172 -5.72 9.63 8.20
C ILE A 172 -4.76 10.13 9.32
N HIS A 173 -5.34 10.37 10.51
CA HIS A 173 -4.70 10.91 11.73
C HIS A 173 -4.20 9.85 12.74
N LYS A 174 -2.94 10.07 13.19
CA LYS A 174 -2.26 9.83 14.50
C LYS A 174 -2.28 8.47 15.23
N LYS A 175 -1.06 8.03 15.60
CA LYS A 175 -0.70 7.31 16.85
C LYS A 175 0.12 8.21 17.78
N ASN A 176 -0.05 8.09 19.10
CA ASN A 176 0.77 8.78 20.11
C ASN A 176 2.10 8.03 20.34
N GLN A 177 3.06 8.19 19.43
CA GLN A 177 4.40 7.60 19.52
C GLN A 177 5.46 8.68 19.81
N THR A 178 6.58 8.34 20.46
CA THR A 178 7.72 9.25 20.68
C THR A 178 8.73 9.21 19.51
N SER A 179 9.59 10.22 19.39
CA SER A 179 10.57 10.33 18.28
C SER A 179 11.55 9.15 18.27
N ARG A 180 11.92 8.67 19.46
CA ARG A 180 12.86 7.55 19.63
C ARG A 180 12.20 6.23 19.23
N ASP A 181 10.92 6.07 19.55
CA ASP A 181 10.15 4.89 19.15
C ASP A 181 9.94 4.87 17.62
N ALA A 182 9.64 6.03 17.02
CA ALA A 182 9.50 6.16 15.57
C ALA A 182 10.83 5.89 14.84
N GLU A 183 11.96 6.37 15.37
CA GLU A 183 13.29 6.08 14.82
C GLU A 183 13.65 4.59 14.90
N MET A 184 13.32 3.91 16.02
CA MET A 184 13.51 2.46 16.16
C MET A 184 12.63 1.68 15.18
N GLU A 185 11.35 2.04 15.05
CA GLU A 185 10.42 1.38 14.12
C GLU A 185 10.83 1.57 12.65
N LEU A 186 11.44 2.71 12.30
CA LEU A 186 11.99 2.95 10.95
C LEU A 186 13.09 1.93 10.58
N GLY A 187 13.82 1.44 11.58
CA GLY A 187 14.85 0.40 11.44
C GLY A 187 14.29 -1.02 11.29
N THR A 188 13.13 -1.32 11.88
CA THR A 188 12.60 -2.68 12.00
C THR A 188 11.39 -2.96 11.11
N TYR A 189 10.66 -1.94 10.64
CA TYR A 189 9.44 -2.14 9.86
C TYR A 189 9.75 -2.56 8.41
N PRO A 190 9.06 -3.58 7.87
CA PRO A 190 9.12 -3.92 6.45
C PRO A 190 8.43 -2.81 5.67
N VAL A 191 9.23 -1.84 5.24
CA VAL A 191 8.80 -0.73 4.40
C VAL A 191 8.84 -1.21 2.94
N PRO A 192 7.73 -1.09 2.18
CA PRO A 192 7.71 -1.32 0.74
C PRO A 192 8.90 -0.68 0.03
N ASP A 193 9.41 -1.30 -1.04
CA ASP A 193 10.66 -0.87 -1.69
C ASP A 193 10.63 0.61 -2.11
N ASP A 194 9.52 1.04 -2.68
CA ASP A 194 9.29 2.42 -3.14
C ASP A 194 9.31 3.45 -1.99
N LEU A 195 9.00 3.03 -0.76
CA LEU A 195 9.03 3.89 0.43
C LEU A 195 10.39 3.93 1.12
N LYS A 196 11.34 3.08 0.72
CA LYS A 196 12.69 3.06 1.32
C LYS A 196 13.43 4.38 1.07
N ILE A 197 13.07 5.12 0.04
CA ILE A 197 13.66 6.44 -0.29
C ILE A 197 13.48 7.47 0.83
N TYR A 198 12.41 7.35 1.63
CA TYR A 198 12.11 8.28 2.73
C TYR A 198 12.88 7.95 4.01
N LYS A 199 13.45 6.73 4.15
CA LYS A 199 14.15 6.32 5.38
C LYS A 199 15.38 7.18 5.69
N PRO A 200 16.32 7.43 4.75
CA PRO A 200 17.50 8.24 5.05
C PRO A 200 17.16 9.68 5.47
N PRO A 201 16.29 10.43 4.76
CA PRO A 201 15.86 11.76 5.19
C PRO A 201 15.26 11.79 6.60
N LEU A 202 14.37 10.84 6.92
CA LEU A 202 13.73 10.74 8.24
C LEU A 202 14.76 10.50 9.36
N LYS A 203 15.74 9.62 9.16
CA LYS A 203 16.83 9.40 10.14
C LYS A 203 17.64 10.66 10.38
N LYS A 204 18.00 11.38 9.32
CA LYS A 204 18.72 12.66 9.44
C LYS A 204 17.90 13.70 10.20
N ALA A 205 16.59 13.79 9.92
CA ALA A 205 15.67 14.69 10.62
C ALA A 205 15.60 14.37 12.13
N PHE A 206 15.49 13.08 12.51
CA PHE A 206 15.50 12.67 13.91
C PHE A 206 16.79 13.05 14.63
N LYS A 207 17.95 12.80 13.99
CA LYS A 207 19.26 13.23 14.52
C LYS A 207 19.30 14.74 14.74
N ALA A 208 18.83 15.54 13.78
CA ALA A 208 18.74 16.99 13.89
C ALA A 208 17.89 17.46 15.06
N MET A 209 16.67 16.93 15.16
CA MET A 209 15.74 17.29 16.23
C MET A 209 16.32 16.99 17.61
N SER A 210 17.02 15.87 17.78
CA SER A 210 17.66 15.51 19.04
C SER A 210 18.77 16.50 19.44
N ARG A 211 19.59 16.90 18.46
CA ARG A 211 20.73 17.80 18.66
C ARG A 211 20.27 19.22 18.97
N TRP A 212 19.35 19.74 18.17
CA TRP A 212 18.85 21.10 18.30
C TRP A 212 18.00 21.34 19.55
N ARG A 213 17.43 20.28 20.15
CA ARG A 213 16.76 20.36 21.46
C ARG A 213 17.73 20.33 22.64
N SER A 214 18.95 19.83 22.43
CA SER A 214 19.97 19.70 23.46
C SER A 214 20.95 20.88 23.50
N SER A 215 20.79 21.83 22.58
CA SER A 215 21.57 23.09 22.47
C SER A 215 20.73 24.27 22.94
#